data_AF-A0A8T4A2C9-F1
#
_entry.id   AF-A0A8T4A2C9-F1
#
_cell.length_a   1.000
_cell.length_b   1.000
_cell.length_c   1.000
_cell.angle_alpha   90.00
_cell.angle_beta   90.00
_cell.angle_gamma   90.00
#
_symmetry.space_group_name_H-M   'P 1'
#
loop_
_entity.id
_entity.type
_entity.pdbx_description
1 polymer ?
#
loop_
_entity_poly.entity_id
_entity_poly.type
_entity_poly.pdbx_seq_one_letter_code
_entity_poly.pdbx_strand_id
1 'polypeptide(L)'
;PSPMKNPNMDIVIFRENTEDVYAGIEWRSGSEEAKKVIGFLSREFGINIREASGIGIKPMSEFGTKRLVRKAIKYALENNRRSVTLVHKGNIMKYTEGAFRDWGYEVAREEFGDKIITEQEKYSNTLPEGKLVIKDRLADNMFQQLLTRTSEYDVLAMPNLNGDYMSDAAAAQVGGLGMAPGANIGDFAAVFEATHGTAPKYAGLDKVNPCSIMLSGAMLLEYIGWKEAADLVKEGIKKTIQQKTVTYDLARQMEGAKEVKTSEFAEAVVRNVE
;
A
#
# COMPACT_ATOMS: atom_id res chain seq x y z
N PRO A 1 17.25 -2.16 -10.29
CA PRO A 1 17.23 -3.57 -10.75
C PRO A 1 15.86 -4.15 -10.45
N SER A 2 15.28 -4.94 -11.35
CA SER A 2 13.94 -5.49 -11.18
C SER A 2 13.86 -6.90 -11.74
N PRO A 3 13.09 -7.81 -11.09
CA PRO A 3 12.77 -9.11 -11.69
C PRO A 3 11.80 -9.01 -12.87
N MET A 4 11.13 -7.86 -13.07
CA MET A 4 10.14 -7.65 -14.11
C MET A 4 10.77 -7.18 -15.41
N LYS A 5 10.24 -7.65 -16.56
CA LYS A 5 10.67 -7.20 -17.89
C LYS A 5 10.42 -5.70 -18.10
N ASN A 6 9.29 -5.20 -17.60
CA ASN A 6 8.86 -3.80 -17.71
C ASN A 6 8.42 -3.29 -16.32
N PRO A 7 9.34 -2.84 -15.46
CA PRO A 7 9.04 -2.45 -14.08
C PRO A 7 8.44 -1.04 -13.93
N ASN A 8 7.81 -0.51 -14.99
CA ASN A 8 7.24 0.82 -14.96
C ASN A 8 5.96 0.81 -14.12
N MET A 9 6.13 1.07 -12.83
CA MET A 9 5.07 1.14 -11.83
C MET A 9 5.16 2.47 -11.11
N ASP A 10 4.05 3.22 -11.12
CA ASP A 10 3.84 4.41 -10.32
C ASP A 10 2.45 4.27 -9.70
N ILE A 11 2.41 3.75 -8.48
CA ILE A 11 1.17 3.56 -7.72
C ILE A 11 1.33 4.06 -6.30
N VAL A 12 0.20 4.44 -5.68
CA VAL A 12 0.11 4.79 -4.27
C VAL A 12 -0.94 3.92 -3.61
N ILE A 13 -0.55 3.21 -2.55
CA ILE A 13 -1.42 2.29 -1.83
C ILE A 13 -1.90 2.95 -0.54
N PHE A 14 -3.21 3.11 -0.44
CA PHE A 14 -3.93 3.46 0.78
C PHE A 14 -4.44 2.17 1.41
N ARG A 15 -3.88 1.83 2.56
CA ARG A 15 -4.25 0.66 3.37
C ARG A 15 -5.00 1.13 4.62
N GLU A 16 -6.19 0.58 4.85
CA GLU A 16 -6.86 0.70 6.16
C GLU A 16 -5.98 0.00 7.19
N ASN A 17 -5.61 0.65 8.29
CA ASN A 17 -4.57 0.14 9.20
C ASN A 17 -5.06 -0.02 10.65
N THR A 18 -6.36 -0.19 10.89
CA THR A 18 -6.93 -0.29 12.25
C THR A 18 -7.84 -1.50 12.48
N GLU A 19 -8.48 -2.04 11.43
CA GLU A 19 -9.41 -3.16 11.52
C GLU A 19 -8.89 -4.37 10.73
N ASP A 20 -9.80 -5.20 10.20
CA ASP A 20 -9.52 -6.50 9.57
C ASP A 20 -8.96 -7.52 10.59
N VAL A 21 -8.51 -8.68 10.12
CA VAL A 21 -7.84 -9.70 10.93
C VAL A 21 -6.58 -9.20 11.64
N TYR A 22 -6.03 -8.05 11.20
CA TYR A 22 -4.88 -7.38 11.84
C TYR A 22 -5.24 -6.77 13.20
N ALA A 23 -6.52 -6.65 13.54
CA ALA A 23 -6.97 -6.25 14.87
C ALA A 23 -6.62 -7.28 15.96
N GLY A 24 -6.18 -8.49 15.59
CA GLY A 24 -5.68 -9.50 16.55
C GLY A 24 -6.77 -10.08 17.45
N ILE A 25 -8.04 -10.02 17.04
CA ILE A 25 -9.16 -10.60 17.77
C ILE A 25 -9.24 -12.09 17.44
N GLU A 26 -8.48 -12.89 18.17
CA GLU A 26 -8.35 -14.32 17.93
C GLU A 26 -8.16 -15.17 19.20
N TRP A 27 -8.54 -16.44 19.10
CA TRP A 27 -8.41 -17.44 20.16
C TRP A 27 -7.77 -18.72 19.63
N ARG A 28 -6.82 -19.24 20.41
CA ARG A 28 -6.09 -20.46 20.09
C ARG A 28 -7.03 -21.67 20.03
N SER A 29 -6.77 -22.57 19.09
CA SER A 29 -7.45 -23.88 19.02
C SER A 29 -7.44 -24.62 20.37
N GLY A 30 -8.60 -25.16 20.75
CA GLY A 30 -8.79 -25.93 21.98
C GLY A 30 -8.87 -25.12 23.27
N SER A 31 -8.68 -23.79 23.22
CA SER A 31 -8.87 -22.91 24.38
C SER A 31 -10.34 -22.86 24.82
N GLU A 32 -10.56 -22.54 26.10
CA GLU A 32 -11.91 -22.40 26.65
C GLU A 32 -12.68 -21.26 25.99
N GLU A 33 -11.99 -20.19 25.60
CA GLU A 33 -12.55 -19.07 24.85
C GLU A 33 -13.00 -19.49 23.45
N ALA A 34 -12.14 -20.21 22.69
CA ALA A 34 -12.51 -20.70 21.36
C ALA A 34 -13.72 -21.64 21.41
N LYS A 35 -13.77 -22.56 22.40
CA LYS A 35 -14.92 -23.45 22.62
C LYS A 35 -16.20 -22.67 22.92
N LYS A 36 -16.12 -21.61 23.72
CA LYS A 36 -17.28 -20.73 24.02
C LYS A 36 -17.79 -20.06 22.76
N VAL A 37 -16.91 -19.51 21.92
CA VAL A 37 -17.28 -18.85 20.67
C VAL A 37 -17.89 -19.86 19.68
N ILE A 38 -17.24 -21.01 19.47
CA ILE A 38 -17.77 -22.09 18.61
C ILE A 38 -19.15 -22.54 19.10
N GLY A 39 -19.29 -22.80 20.40
CA GLY A 39 -20.55 -23.22 20.99
C GLY A 39 -21.65 -22.16 20.86
N PHE A 40 -21.31 -20.88 21.02
CA PHE A 40 -22.24 -19.77 20.80
C PHE A 40 -22.72 -19.72 19.34
N LEU A 41 -21.79 -19.72 18.38
CA LEU A 41 -22.14 -19.68 16.94
C LEU A 41 -22.97 -20.90 16.51
N SER A 42 -22.69 -22.07 17.07
CA SER A 42 -23.46 -23.29 16.82
C SER A 42 -24.87 -23.21 17.38
N ARG A 43 -25.04 -22.74 18.62
CA ARG A 43 -26.37 -22.66 19.27
C ARG A 43 -27.24 -21.54 18.71
N GLU A 44 -26.69 -20.35 18.52
CA GLU A 44 -27.47 -19.16 18.13
C GLU A 44 -27.71 -19.06 16.62
N PHE A 45 -26.73 -19.49 15.82
CA PHE A 45 -26.76 -19.29 14.36
C PHE A 45 -26.70 -20.59 13.55
N GLY A 46 -26.65 -21.76 14.22
CA GLY A 46 -26.55 -23.05 13.53
C GLY A 46 -25.25 -23.26 12.76
N ILE A 47 -24.19 -22.50 13.06
CA ILE A 47 -22.92 -22.57 12.33
C ILE A 47 -22.08 -23.71 12.89
N ASN A 48 -21.70 -24.65 12.02
CA ASN A 48 -20.86 -25.79 12.39
C ASN A 48 -19.37 -25.49 12.13
N ILE A 49 -18.61 -25.29 13.20
CA ILE A 49 -17.16 -25.13 13.19
C ILE A 49 -16.53 -26.35 13.87
N ARG A 50 -15.44 -26.89 13.32
CA ARG A 50 -14.74 -28.03 13.93
C ARG A 50 -14.23 -27.66 15.32
N GLU A 51 -14.40 -28.55 16.29
CA GLU A 51 -14.08 -28.31 17.71
C GLU A 51 -12.61 -27.88 17.96
N ALA A 52 -11.66 -28.44 17.21
CA ALA A 52 -10.24 -28.10 17.31
C ALA A 52 -9.81 -26.95 16.36
N SER A 53 -10.70 -26.02 16.03
CA SER A 53 -10.36 -24.84 15.21
C SER A 53 -9.82 -23.70 16.06
N GLY A 54 -8.81 -22.99 15.55
CA GLY A 54 -8.54 -21.61 16.00
C GLY A 54 -9.63 -20.69 15.43
N ILE A 55 -9.97 -19.63 16.17
CA ILE A 55 -11.03 -18.69 15.78
C ILE A 55 -10.43 -17.30 15.67
N GLY A 56 -10.70 -16.62 14.56
CA GLY A 56 -10.40 -15.20 14.37
C GLY A 56 -11.65 -14.44 13.93
N ILE A 57 -11.74 -13.16 14.28
CA ILE A 57 -12.81 -12.26 13.87
C ILE A 57 -12.24 -11.19 12.93
N LYS A 58 -12.91 -10.96 11.81
CA LYS A 58 -12.59 -9.93 10.83
C LYS A 58 -13.62 -8.79 10.91
N PRO A 59 -13.45 -7.80 11.80
CA PRO A 59 -14.29 -6.61 11.78
C PRO A 59 -13.88 -5.70 10.62
N MET A 60 -14.88 -5.07 10.00
CA MET A 60 -14.70 -3.98 9.05
C MET A 60 -15.86 -3.01 9.21
N SER A 61 -15.59 -1.72 9.37
CA SER A 61 -16.59 -0.71 9.62
C SER A 61 -16.75 0.28 8.47
N GLU A 62 -17.93 0.89 8.41
CA GLU A 62 -18.20 2.02 7.55
C GLU A 62 -17.25 3.19 7.88
N PHE A 63 -17.04 3.48 9.17
CA PHE A 63 -16.17 4.57 9.61
C PHE A 63 -14.73 4.41 9.09
N GLY A 64 -14.11 3.25 9.34
CA GLY A 64 -12.73 2.97 8.91
C GLY A 64 -12.60 3.02 7.39
N THR A 65 -13.53 2.38 6.68
CA THR A 65 -13.57 2.38 5.21
C THR A 65 -13.72 3.79 4.64
N LYS A 66 -14.78 4.51 5.03
CA LYS A 66 -15.08 5.83 4.47
C LYS A 66 -13.94 6.81 4.74
N ARG A 67 -13.31 6.74 5.92
CA ARG A 67 -12.16 7.57 6.27
C ARG A 67 -10.97 7.31 5.34
N LEU A 68 -10.61 6.05 5.09
CA LEU A 68 -9.53 5.69 4.17
C LEU A 68 -9.83 6.16 2.74
N VAL A 69 -10.98 5.76 2.19
CA VAL A 69 -11.33 6.00 0.79
C VAL A 69 -11.42 7.50 0.50
N ARG A 70 -11.95 8.29 1.43
CA ARG A 70 -11.97 9.76 1.34
C ARG A 70 -10.56 10.34 1.22
N LYS A 71 -9.59 9.86 2.00
CA LYS A 71 -8.18 10.30 1.89
C LYS A 71 -7.57 9.88 0.56
N ALA A 72 -7.83 8.66 0.10
CA ALA A 72 -7.34 8.17 -1.19
C ALA A 72 -7.85 9.02 -2.37
N ILE A 73 -9.15 9.38 -2.37
CA ILE A 73 -9.76 10.23 -3.40
C ILE A 73 -9.20 11.65 -3.35
N LYS A 74 -9.09 12.26 -2.15
CA LYS A 74 -8.49 13.60 -1.99
C LYS A 74 -7.05 13.62 -2.51
N TYR A 75 -6.24 12.65 -2.10
CA TYR A 75 -4.87 12.51 -2.58
C TYR A 75 -4.81 12.38 -4.10
N ALA A 76 -5.69 11.55 -4.69
CA ALA A 76 -5.74 11.36 -6.13
C ALA A 76 -6.06 12.66 -6.88
N LEU A 77 -7.02 13.46 -6.38
CA LEU A 77 -7.39 14.74 -6.97
C LEU A 77 -6.28 15.79 -6.82
N GLU A 78 -5.70 15.92 -5.62
CA GLU A 78 -4.63 16.90 -5.32
C GLU A 78 -3.34 16.63 -6.11
N ASN A 79 -3.09 15.37 -6.48
CA ASN A 79 -1.91 14.93 -7.20
C ASN A 79 -2.19 14.52 -8.65
N ASN A 80 -3.35 14.92 -9.21
CA ASN A 80 -3.74 14.68 -10.60
C ASN A 80 -3.62 13.20 -11.04
N ARG A 81 -3.93 12.27 -10.15
CA ARG A 81 -3.90 10.82 -10.42
C ARG A 81 -5.12 10.43 -11.25
N ARG A 82 -5.01 9.39 -12.09
CA ARG A 82 -6.05 9.05 -13.07
C ARG A 82 -7.17 8.18 -12.50
N SER A 83 -6.88 7.40 -11.46
CA SER A 83 -7.87 6.48 -10.88
C SER A 83 -7.64 6.15 -9.42
N VAL A 84 -8.73 5.83 -8.71
CA VAL A 84 -8.74 5.11 -7.43
C VAL A 84 -9.39 3.76 -7.66
N THR A 85 -8.68 2.69 -7.31
CA THR A 85 -9.17 1.31 -7.41
C THR A 85 -9.44 0.76 -6.01
N LEU A 86 -10.67 0.35 -5.74
CA LEU A 86 -11.06 -0.36 -4.52
C LEU A 86 -10.71 -1.84 -4.68
N VAL A 87 -9.79 -2.37 -3.86
CA VAL A 87 -9.34 -3.76 -3.96
C VAL A 87 -9.94 -4.59 -2.84
N HIS A 88 -10.66 -5.65 -3.19
CA HIS A 88 -11.48 -6.38 -2.23
C HIS A 88 -11.78 -7.81 -2.67
N LYS A 89 -12.24 -8.69 -1.79
CA LYS A 89 -12.70 -10.07 -2.08
C LYS A 89 -14.17 -10.26 -1.72
N GLY A 90 -14.97 -9.24 -2.06
CA GLY A 90 -16.38 -9.15 -1.72
C GLY A 90 -17.29 -10.18 -2.39
N ASN A 91 -16.81 -10.90 -3.42
CA ASN A 91 -17.56 -12.02 -4.00
C ASN A 91 -17.66 -13.22 -3.03
N ILE A 92 -16.69 -13.38 -2.13
CA ILE A 92 -16.69 -14.41 -1.07
C ILE A 92 -17.09 -13.77 0.27
N MET A 93 -16.45 -12.68 0.67
CA MET A 93 -16.65 -12.00 1.95
C MET A 93 -17.60 -10.80 1.81
N LYS A 94 -18.88 -11.11 1.54
CA LYS A 94 -19.90 -10.12 1.14
C LYS A 94 -20.10 -8.98 2.15
N TYR A 95 -20.08 -9.30 3.45
CA TYR A 95 -20.43 -8.34 4.50
C TYR A 95 -19.24 -7.66 5.18
N THR A 96 -18.02 -7.93 4.71
CA THR A 96 -16.80 -7.23 5.16
C THR A 96 -16.14 -6.57 3.95
N GLU A 97 -15.58 -7.35 3.05
CA GLU A 97 -14.90 -6.81 1.86
C GLU A 97 -15.88 -6.38 0.75
N GLY A 98 -17.08 -6.97 0.68
CA GLY A 98 -18.15 -6.42 -0.15
C GLY A 98 -18.64 -5.07 0.38
N ALA A 99 -18.85 -4.97 1.68
CA ALA A 99 -19.21 -3.72 2.35
C ALA A 99 -18.12 -2.64 2.17
N PHE A 100 -16.84 -2.98 2.26
CA PHE A 100 -15.72 -2.06 1.97
C PHE A 100 -15.84 -1.41 0.58
N ARG A 101 -16.11 -2.23 -0.44
CA ARG A 101 -16.31 -1.74 -1.80
C ARG A 101 -17.53 -0.80 -1.85
N ASP A 102 -18.64 -1.22 -1.27
CA ASP A 102 -19.90 -0.49 -1.35
C ASP A 102 -19.82 0.87 -0.64
N TRP A 103 -19.28 0.92 0.59
CA TRP A 103 -19.02 2.17 1.31
C TRP A 103 -17.99 3.06 0.60
N GLY A 104 -17.01 2.47 -0.09
CA GLY A 104 -16.05 3.22 -0.91
C GLY A 104 -16.71 3.91 -2.10
N TYR A 105 -17.59 3.22 -2.83
CA TYR A 105 -18.40 3.82 -3.89
C TYR A 105 -19.40 4.85 -3.36
N GLU A 106 -19.97 4.61 -2.17
CA GLU A 106 -20.86 5.55 -1.49
C GLU A 106 -20.16 6.89 -1.24
N VAL A 107 -18.98 6.90 -0.62
CA VAL A 107 -18.18 8.13 -0.42
C VAL A 107 -17.85 8.81 -1.73
N ALA A 108 -17.42 8.04 -2.73
CA ALA A 108 -17.10 8.60 -4.03
C ALA A 108 -18.28 9.37 -4.65
N ARG A 109 -19.49 8.80 -4.59
CA ARG A 109 -20.70 9.42 -5.13
C ARG A 109 -21.18 10.60 -4.29
N GLU A 110 -21.26 10.42 -2.98
CA GLU A 110 -21.87 11.40 -2.06
C GLU A 110 -21.01 12.63 -1.85
N GLU A 111 -19.68 12.47 -1.80
CA GLU A 111 -18.76 13.57 -1.46
C GLU A 111 -17.98 14.13 -2.65
N PHE A 112 -17.88 13.37 -3.75
CA PHE A 112 -17.02 13.71 -4.88
C PHE A 112 -17.68 13.52 -6.26
N GLY A 113 -19.02 13.36 -6.32
CA GLY A 113 -19.75 13.02 -7.55
C GLY A 113 -19.48 13.97 -8.73
N ASP A 114 -19.25 15.25 -8.47
CA ASP A 114 -18.91 16.27 -9.47
C ASP A 114 -17.46 16.19 -9.98
N LYS A 115 -16.60 15.35 -9.38
CA LYS A 115 -15.17 15.21 -9.71
C LYS A 115 -14.78 13.81 -10.18
N ILE A 116 -15.66 12.84 -9.98
CA ILE A 116 -15.40 11.43 -10.32
C ILE A 116 -16.29 10.94 -11.46
N ILE A 117 -15.90 9.80 -12.02
CA ILE A 117 -16.76 8.91 -12.81
C ILE A 117 -16.50 7.47 -12.41
N THR A 118 -17.48 6.59 -12.57
CA THR A 118 -17.27 5.14 -12.44
C THR A 118 -16.71 4.54 -13.73
N GLU A 119 -16.08 3.37 -13.62
CA GLU A 119 -15.59 2.64 -14.80
C GLU A 119 -16.72 2.29 -15.80
N GLN A 120 -17.94 2.05 -15.33
CA GLN A 120 -19.10 1.78 -16.20
C GLN A 120 -19.51 3.03 -17.00
N GLU A 121 -19.51 4.21 -16.37
CA GLU A 121 -19.79 5.48 -17.03
C GLU A 121 -18.70 5.87 -18.03
N LYS A 122 -17.43 5.49 -17.73
CA LYS A 122 -16.30 5.69 -18.64
C LYS A 122 -16.44 4.92 -19.96
N TYR A 123 -17.05 3.74 -19.97
CA TYR A 123 -17.23 2.97 -21.21
C TYR A 123 -18.45 3.43 -22.02
N SER A 124 -19.33 4.26 -21.44
CA SER A 124 -20.53 4.78 -22.11
C SER A 124 -20.37 6.20 -22.67
N ASN A 125 -19.34 6.95 -22.26
CA ASN A 125 -19.04 8.31 -22.73
C ASN A 125 -17.54 8.49 -23.01
N THR A 126 -17.16 9.47 -23.85
CA THR A 126 -15.77 9.97 -23.86
C THR A 126 -15.43 10.51 -22.46
N LEU A 127 -14.32 10.04 -21.88
CA LEU A 127 -13.78 10.53 -20.59
C LEU A 127 -13.83 12.07 -20.56
N PRO A 128 -14.65 12.70 -19.70
CA PRO A 128 -14.57 14.14 -19.51
C PRO A 128 -13.18 14.46 -18.96
N GLU A 129 -12.49 15.42 -19.58
CA GLU A 129 -11.17 15.84 -19.15
C GLU A 129 -11.20 16.27 -17.68
N GLY A 130 -10.24 15.77 -16.88
CA GLY A 130 -10.10 16.11 -15.46
C GLY A 130 -10.93 15.29 -14.46
N LYS A 131 -11.70 14.28 -14.89
CA LYS A 131 -12.44 13.40 -13.96
C LYS A 131 -11.59 12.24 -13.45
N LEU A 132 -11.68 11.96 -12.15
CA LEU A 132 -11.04 10.81 -11.51
C LEU A 132 -11.88 9.54 -11.69
N VAL A 133 -11.27 8.45 -12.18
CA VAL A 133 -11.99 7.18 -12.37
C VAL A 133 -12.02 6.38 -11.07
N ILE A 134 -13.21 6.00 -10.62
CA ILE A 134 -13.43 5.07 -9.49
C ILE A 134 -13.80 3.71 -10.06
N LYS A 135 -13.04 2.69 -9.64
CA LYS A 135 -13.21 1.30 -10.10
C LYS A 135 -12.90 0.32 -8.99
N ASP A 136 -13.22 -0.95 -9.18
CA ASP A 136 -12.89 -2.01 -8.23
C ASP A 136 -12.29 -3.23 -8.93
N ARG A 137 -11.51 -4.01 -8.17
CA ARG A 137 -10.95 -5.29 -8.62
C ARG A 137 -10.98 -6.29 -7.47
N LEU A 138 -11.15 -7.57 -7.83
CA LEU A 138 -10.97 -8.66 -6.89
C LEU A 138 -9.49 -8.75 -6.44
N ALA A 139 -9.25 -8.96 -5.15
CA ALA A 139 -7.91 -8.93 -4.56
C ALA A 139 -6.91 -9.90 -5.22
N ASP A 140 -7.34 -11.13 -5.52
CA ASP A 140 -6.56 -12.14 -6.24
C ASP A 140 -6.25 -11.72 -7.69
N ASN A 141 -7.26 -11.25 -8.43
CA ASN A 141 -7.05 -10.73 -9.79
C ASN A 141 -6.11 -9.52 -9.78
N MET A 142 -6.16 -8.69 -8.73
CA MET A 142 -5.34 -7.49 -8.65
C MET A 142 -3.83 -7.83 -8.67
N PHE A 143 -3.38 -8.97 -8.12
CA PHE A 143 -1.96 -9.37 -8.23
C PHE A 143 -1.56 -9.59 -9.69
N GLN A 144 -2.42 -10.22 -10.48
CA GLN A 144 -2.21 -10.39 -11.92
C GLN A 144 -2.22 -9.03 -12.64
N GLN A 145 -3.13 -8.14 -12.26
CA GLN A 145 -3.25 -6.81 -12.87
C GLN A 145 -2.01 -5.94 -12.61
N LEU A 146 -1.44 -6.00 -11.40
CA LEU A 146 -0.18 -5.30 -11.10
C LEU A 146 0.99 -5.76 -11.95
N LEU A 147 0.99 -7.01 -12.41
CA LEU A 147 2.05 -7.57 -13.27
C LEU A 147 1.81 -7.32 -14.77
N THR A 148 0.56 -7.37 -15.20
CA THR A 148 0.20 -7.43 -16.63
C THR A 148 -0.34 -6.13 -17.19
N ARG A 149 -0.86 -5.25 -16.32
CA ARG A 149 -1.57 -4.02 -16.69
C ARG A 149 -1.25 -2.88 -15.73
N THR A 150 -0.02 -2.83 -15.23
CA THR A 150 0.44 -1.87 -14.21
C THR A 150 0.09 -0.42 -14.54
N SER A 151 0.21 -0.04 -15.82
CA SER A 151 -0.07 1.32 -16.31
C SER A 151 -1.55 1.73 -16.25
N GLU A 152 -2.47 0.80 -16.02
CA GLU A 152 -3.90 1.07 -15.83
C GLU A 152 -4.24 1.49 -14.39
N TYR A 153 -3.31 1.40 -13.44
CA TYR A 153 -3.54 1.66 -12.01
C TYR A 153 -2.72 2.85 -11.52
N ASP A 154 -3.25 3.56 -10.53
CA ASP A 154 -2.62 4.74 -9.92
C ASP A 154 -2.77 4.68 -8.39
N VAL A 155 -3.94 5.02 -7.86
CA VAL A 155 -4.22 4.94 -6.43
C VAL A 155 -5.00 3.66 -6.16
N LEU A 156 -4.56 2.88 -5.17
CA LEU A 156 -5.26 1.67 -4.74
C LEU A 156 -5.69 1.86 -3.29
N ALA A 157 -6.98 1.68 -2.99
CA ALA A 157 -7.52 1.71 -1.63
C ALA A 157 -7.96 0.30 -1.22
N MET A 158 -7.46 -0.19 -0.09
CA MET A 158 -7.62 -1.59 0.32
C MET A 158 -7.84 -1.73 1.83
N PRO A 159 -8.53 -2.81 2.27
CA PRO A 159 -8.51 -3.19 3.68
C PRO A 159 -7.13 -3.69 4.10
N ASN A 160 -6.93 -3.83 5.42
CA ASN A 160 -5.64 -4.02 6.06
C ASN A 160 -4.81 -5.16 5.44
N LEU A 161 -5.35 -6.39 5.42
CA LEU A 161 -4.63 -7.57 4.92
C LEU A 161 -4.29 -7.46 3.43
N ASN A 162 -5.24 -6.99 2.60
CA ASN A 162 -5.02 -6.84 1.16
C ASN A 162 -3.95 -5.78 0.88
N GLY A 163 -3.99 -4.66 1.61
CA GLY A 163 -3.02 -3.58 1.50
C GLY A 163 -1.61 -4.06 1.82
N ASP A 164 -1.44 -4.84 2.88
CA ASP A 164 -0.16 -5.42 3.31
C ASP A 164 0.46 -6.30 2.21
N TYR A 165 -0.29 -7.30 1.75
CA TYR A 165 0.24 -8.23 0.74
C TYR A 165 0.56 -7.54 -0.58
N MET A 166 -0.27 -6.56 -0.96
CA MET A 166 -0.09 -5.84 -2.20
C MET A 166 1.06 -4.84 -2.18
N SER A 167 1.28 -4.14 -1.06
CA SER A 167 2.42 -3.23 -0.95
C SER A 167 3.73 -3.99 -1.06
N ASP A 168 3.81 -5.17 -0.45
CA ASP A 168 5.00 -6.02 -0.52
C ASP A 168 5.23 -6.57 -1.94
N ALA A 169 4.16 -7.05 -2.59
CA ALA A 169 4.23 -7.54 -3.96
C ALA A 169 4.58 -6.42 -4.96
N ALA A 170 4.07 -5.20 -4.77
CA ALA A 170 4.42 -4.04 -5.57
C ALA A 170 5.89 -3.64 -5.37
N ALA A 171 6.33 -3.53 -4.10
CA ALA A 171 7.71 -3.21 -3.76
C ALA A 171 8.70 -4.23 -4.37
N ALA A 172 8.38 -5.52 -4.32
CA ALA A 172 9.19 -6.58 -4.93
C ALA A 172 9.40 -6.39 -6.44
N GLN A 173 8.43 -5.81 -7.15
CA GLN A 173 8.54 -5.55 -8.60
C GLN A 173 9.47 -4.38 -8.93
N VAL A 174 9.59 -3.38 -8.07
CA VAL A 174 10.32 -2.11 -8.38
C VAL A 174 11.71 -2.00 -7.75
N GLY A 175 12.19 -3.04 -7.04
CA GLY A 175 13.53 -3.04 -6.43
C GLY A 175 13.58 -3.63 -5.03
N GLY A 176 12.44 -4.06 -4.48
CA GLY A 176 12.33 -4.71 -3.18
C GLY A 176 11.92 -3.76 -2.05
N LEU A 177 11.59 -4.36 -0.91
CA LEU A 177 11.16 -3.67 0.32
C LEU A 177 12.14 -2.60 0.81
N GLY A 178 13.45 -2.76 0.56
CA GLY A 178 14.48 -1.77 0.93
C GLY A 178 14.37 -0.42 0.20
N MET A 179 13.55 -0.35 -0.85
CA MET A 179 13.30 0.85 -1.66
C MET A 179 11.89 1.43 -1.47
N ALA A 180 10.99 0.75 -0.77
CA ALA A 180 9.62 1.20 -0.61
C ALA A 180 9.51 2.16 0.59
N PRO A 181 9.07 3.42 0.41
CA PRO A 181 8.78 4.31 1.53
C PRO A 181 7.41 4.02 2.15
N GLY A 182 7.22 4.43 3.41
CA GLY A 182 6.01 4.18 4.18
C GLY A 182 5.56 5.38 5.00
N ALA A 183 4.25 5.47 5.23
CA ALA A 183 3.67 6.47 6.12
C ALA A 183 2.37 5.97 6.77
N ASN A 184 2.18 6.34 8.04
CA ASN A 184 0.97 6.17 8.81
C ASN A 184 0.33 7.54 9.06
N ILE A 185 -0.78 7.84 8.38
CA ILE A 185 -1.37 9.19 8.34
C ILE A 185 -2.77 9.22 8.97
N GLY A 186 -2.84 9.79 10.18
CA GLY A 186 -4.08 10.13 10.88
C GLY A 186 -4.65 11.48 10.45
N ASP A 187 -5.67 11.97 11.17
CA ASP A 187 -6.28 13.28 10.86
C ASP A 187 -5.52 14.44 11.54
N PHE A 188 -4.79 14.14 12.61
CA PHE A 188 -4.07 15.13 13.43
C PHE A 188 -2.55 14.90 13.47
N ALA A 189 -2.08 13.73 13.03
CA ALA A 189 -0.67 13.35 13.07
C ALA A 189 -0.33 12.41 11.90
N ALA A 190 0.92 12.46 11.47
CA ALA A 190 1.49 11.56 10.49
C ALA A 190 2.86 11.07 10.98
N VAL A 191 3.16 9.80 10.76
CA VAL A 191 4.44 9.16 11.05
C VAL A 191 4.98 8.58 9.75
N PHE A 192 6.24 8.85 9.44
CA PHE A 192 6.91 8.38 8.22
C PHE A 192 8.00 7.41 8.62
N GLU A 193 7.97 6.21 8.05
CA GLU A 193 8.83 5.11 8.47
C GLU A 193 9.20 4.22 7.29
N ALA A 194 10.34 3.55 7.41
CA ALA A 194 10.73 2.55 6.44
C ALA A 194 9.78 1.34 6.49
N THR A 195 9.37 0.83 5.34
CA THR A 195 8.47 -0.33 5.26
C THR A 195 9.12 -1.62 5.75
N HIS A 196 10.46 -1.71 5.71
CA HIS A 196 11.18 -2.90 6.14
C HIS A 196 11.32 -3.00 7.67
N GLY A 197 11.48 -4.23 8.19
CA GLY A 197 11.77 -4.48 9.60
C GLY A 197 13.21 -4.13 10.02
N THR A 198 13.57 -4.48 11.26
CA THR A 198 14.82 -4.05 11.93
C THR A 198 16.11 -4.69 11.41
N ALA A 199 16.03 -5.78 10.65
CA ALA A 199 17.17 -6.54 10.10
C ALA A 199 18.38 -6.70 11.06
N PRO A 200 18.23 -7.35 12.23
CA PRO A 200 19.22 -7.32 13.32
C PRO A 200 20.64 -7.76 12.93
N LYS A 201 20.75 -8.66 11.95
CA LYS A 201 22.04 -9.18 11.44
C LYS A 201 22.92 -8.12 10.77
N TYR A 202 22.38 -6.95 10.43
CA TYR A 202 23.13 -5.85 9.81
C TYR A 202 23.29 -4.63 10.74
N ALA A 203 22.83 -4.71 11.98
CA ALA A 203 22.91 -3.61 12.93
C ALA A 203 24.38 -3.20 13.18
N GLY A 204 24.66 -1.89 13.08
CA GLY A 204 25.99 -1.32 13.32
C GLY A 204 27.05 -1.62 12.24
N LEU A 205 26.68 -2.25 11.12
CA LEU A 205 27.65 -2.67 10.09
C LEU A 205 27.86 -1.66 8.95
N ASP A 206 27.15 -0.52 8.96
CA ASP A 206 27.20 0.49 7.89
C ASP A 206 26.96 -0.11 6.49
N LYS A 207 25.99 -1.04 6.41
CA LYS A 207 25.78 -1.91 5.22
C LYS A 207 24.39 -1.81 4.59
N VAL A 208 23.37 -1.44 5.35
CA VAL A 208 21.97 -1.47 4.88
C VAL A 208 21.67 -0.35 3.90
N ASN A 209 20.74 -0.59 3.00
CA ASN A 209 20.26 0.42 2.06
C ASN A 209 19.39 1.47 2.77
N PRO A 210 19.76 2.77 2.78
CA PRO A 210 18.98 3.80 3.45
C PRO A 210 17.83 4.36 2.59
N CYS A 211 17.62 3.88 1.36
CA CYS A 211 16.66 4.47 0.43
C CYS A 211 15.23 4.51 0.98
N SER A 212 14.72 3.42 1.58
CA SER A 212 13.36 3.39 2.13
C SER A 212 13.13 4.51 3.17
N ILE A 213 14.05 4.71 4.12
CA ILE A 213 13.91 5.77 5.13
C ILE A 213 14.12 7.17 4.53
N MET A 214 15.04 7.34 3.57
CA MET A 214 15.24 8.62 2.90
C MET A 214 14.03 9.03 2.05
N LEU A 215 13.42 8.09 1.33
CA LEU A 215 12.20 8.30 0.56
C LEU A 215 10.99 8.54 1.48
N SER A 216 10.95 7.91 2.66
CA SER A 216 9.93 8.22 3.68
C SER A 216 10.11 9.64 4.23
N GLY A 217 11.36 10.10 4.38
CA GLY A 217 11.68 11.51 4.65
C GLY A 217 11.22 12.44 3.53
N ALA A 218 11.38 12.05 2.26
CA ALA A 218 10.83 12.80 1.14
C ALA A 218 9.29 12.87 1.17
N MET A 219 8.61 11.78 1.54
CA MET A 219 7.15 11.79 1.75
C MET A 219 6.73 12.75 2.88
N LEU A 220 7.52 12.85 3.96
CA LEU A 220 7.29 13.82 5.03
C LEU A 220 7.37 15.25 4.49
N LEU A 221 8.44 15.57 3.73
CA LEU A 221 8.63 16.88 3.13
C LEU A 221 7.46 17.25 2.22
N GLU A 222 7.00 16.31 1.38
CA GLU A 222 5.83 16.48 0.53
C GLU A 222 4.56 16.71 1.35
N TYR A 223 4.36 15.97 2.44
CA TYR A 223 3.21 16.09 3.33
C TYR A 223 3.13 17.46 4.03
N ILE A 224 4.25 18.05 4.42
CA ILE A 224 4.30 19.39 5.03
C ILE A 224 4.35 20.53 3.98
N GLY A 225 4.28 20.21 2.69
CA GLY A 225 4.23 21.17 1.59
C GLY A 225 5.57 21.59 1.00
N TRP A 226 6.70 20.99 1.42
CA TRP A 226 8.05 21.27 0.90
C TRP A 226 8.36 20.38 -0.31
N LYS A 227 7.57 20.55 -1.38
CA LYS A 227 7.60 19.68 -2.56
C LYS A 227 8.94 19.72 -3.29
N GLU A 228 9.52 20.90 -3.44
CA GLU A 228 10.82 21.09 -4.10
C GLU A 228 11.93 20.33 -3.36
N ALA A 229 11.92 20.36 -2.03
CA ALA A 229 12.88 19.62 -1.22
C ALA A 229 12.69 18.10 -1.36
N ALA A 230 11.44 17.62 -1.36
CA ALA A 230 11.13 16.21 -1.61
C ALA A 230 11.62 15.75 -2.98
N ASP A 231 11.43 16.57 -4.02
CA ASP A 231 11.85 16.28 -5.39
C ASP A 231 13.38 16.24 -5.53
N LEU A 232 14.09 17.16 -4.86
CA LEU A 232 15.55 17.12 -4.78
C LEU A 232 16.06 15.81 -4.18
N VAL A 233 15.49 15.35 -3.06
CA VAL A 233 15.87 14.06 -2.44
C VAL A 233 15.62 12.90 -3.41
N LYS A 234 14.44 12.85 -4.04
CA LYS A 234 14.07 11.81 -5.01
C LYS A 234 15.03 11.79 -6.21
N GLU A 235 15.35 12.94 -6.78
CA GLU A 235 16.28 13.06 -7.91
C GLU A 235 17.73 12.74 -7.50
N GLY A 236 18.16 13.11 -6.30
CA GLY A 236 19.47 12.75 -5.76
C GLY A 236 19.66 11.22 -5.67
N ILE A 237 18.67 10.51 -5.10
CA ILE A 237 18.67 9.04 -5.01
C ILE A 237 18.69 8.42 -6.42
N LYS A 238 17.85 8.91 -7.32
CA LYS A 238 17.77 8.44 -8.71
C LYS A 238 19.09 8.61 -9.45
N LYS A 239 19.73 9.79 -9.38
CA LYS A 239 21.04 10.05 -9.98
C LYS A 239 22.12 9.11 -9.42
N THR A 240 22.17 8.93 -8.10
CA THR A 240 23.15 8.04 -7.43
C THR A 240 23.01 6.58 -7.92
N ILE A 241 21.78 6.08 -8.03
CA ILE A 241 21.50 4.73 -8.56
C ILE A 241 21.84 4.64 -10.06
N GLN A 242 21.54 5.67 -10.86
CA GLN A 242 21.88 5.72 -12.29
C GLN A 242 23.40 5.72 -12.54
N GLN A 243 24.17 6.35 -11.64
CA GLN A 243 25.64 6.29 -11.61
C GLN A 243 26.18 4.92 -11.14
N LYS A 244 25.29 3.96 -10.87
CA LYS A 244 25.59 2.62 -10.35
C LYS A 244 26.35 2.62 -9.02
N THR A 245 26.25 3.69 -8.24
CA THR A 245 26.78 3.75 -6.86
C THR A 245 25.68 3.31 -5.92
N VAL A 246 25.76 2.10 -5.36
CA VAL A 246 24.65 1.47 -4.64
C VAL A 246 25.13 0.59 -3.50
N THR A 247 24.26 0.27 -2.55
CA THR A 247 24.54 -0.71 -1.48
C THR A 247 24.44 -2.16 -1.98
N TYR A 248 24.97 -3.10 -1.18
CA TYR A 248 25.14 -4.51 -1.55
C TYR A 248 23.87 -5.21 -2.11
N ASP A 249 22.70 -4.80 -1.64
CA ASP A 249 21.40 -5.36 -1.98
C ASP A 249 20.98 -5.05 -3.42
N LEU A 250 21.35 -3.88 -3.94
CA LEU A 250 21.17 -3.49 -5.34
C LEU A 250 22.38 -3.90 -6.20
N ALA A 251 23.60 -3.81 -5.66
CA ALA A 251 24.84 -4.14 -6.36
C ALA A 251 24.81 -5.58 -6.91
N ARG A 252 24.33 -6.54 -6.12
CA ARG A 252 24.17 -7.96 -6.52
C ARG A 252 23.22 -8.19 -7.71
N GLN A 253 22.43 -7.19 -8.11
CA GLN A 253 21.47 -7.24 -9.21
C GLN A 253 21.85 -6.30 -10.37
N MET A 254 23.01 -5.64 -10.31
CA MET A 254 23.44 -4.63 -11.25
C MET A 254 24.86 -4.90 -11.74
N GLU A 255 25.02 -5.18 -13.04
CA GLU A 255 26.34 -5.37 -13.64
C GLU A 255 27.13 -4.04 -13.66
N GLY A 256 28.38 -4.10 -13.18
CA GLY A 256 29.27 -2.95 -13.08
C GLY A 256 28.89 -1.95 -11.99
N ALA A 257 28.17 -2.39 -10.95
CA ALA A 257 27.87 -1.55 -9.80
C ALA A 257 29.10 -1.31 -8.91
N LYS A 258 29.22 -0.08 -8.42
CA LYS A 258 30.12 0.28 -7.34
C LYS A 258 29.38 0.08 -6.02
N GLU A 259 29.68 -1.02 -5.33
CA GLU A 259 29.15 -1.28 -3.98
C GLU A 259 29.76 -0.28 -2.98
N VAL A 260 28.91 0.38 -2.20
CA VAL A 260 29.28 1.35 -1.15
C VAL A 260 28.57 1.06 0.17
N LYS A 261 29.09 1.63 1.26
CA LYS A 261 28.47 1.59 2.59
C LYS A 261 27.22 2.45 2.69
N THR A 262 26.45 2.30 3.78
CA THR A 262 25.26 3.14 4.05
C THR A 262 25.61 4.63 4.08
N SER A 263 26.64 4.99 4.84
CA SER A 263 27.15 6.36 4.98
C SER A 263 27.61 6.96 3.64
N GLU A 264 28.45 6.23 2.91
CA GLU A 264 28.98 6.62 1.60
C GLU A 264 27.88 6.79 0.55
N PHE A 265 26.84 5.95 0.59
CA PHE A 265 25.66 6.11 -0.28
C PHE A 265 24.92 7.40 0.03
N ALA A 266 24.67 7.70 1.32
CA ALA A 266 24.00 8.93 1.73
C ALA A 266 24.80 10.18 1.29
N GLU A 267 26.12 10.19 1.46
CA GLU A 267 26.98 11.28 0.95
C GLU A 267 26.91 11.42 -0.57
N ALA A 268 26.86 10.31 -1.30
CA ALA A 268 26.70 10.34 -2.76
C ALA A 268 25.36 10.95 -3.18
N VAL A 269 24.28 10.67 -2.43
CA VAL A 269 22.98 11.32 -2.64
C VAL A 269 23.08 12.82 -2.37
N VAL A 270 23.69 13.25 -1.26
CA VAL A 270 23.87 14.68 -0.93
C VAL A 270 24.60 15.42 -2.07
N ARG A 271 25.69 14.86 -2.58
CA ARG A 271 26.43 15.45 -3.73
C ARG A 271 25.63 15.55 -5.02
N ASN A 272 24.58 14.72 -5.19
CA ASN A 272 23.72 14.72 -6.37
C ASN A 272 22.47 15.61 -6.20
N VAL A 273 22.19 16.04 -4.97
CA VAL A 273 21.16 17.04 -4.61
C VAL A 273 21.67 18.47 -4.88
N GLU A 274 22.95 18.72 -4.62
CA GLU A 274 23.68 19.96 -4.97
C GLU A 274 23.81 20.16 -6.49
#